data_AF-A0A2W6DK01-F1
#
_entry.id   AF-A0A2W6DK01-F1
#
_cell.length_a   1.000
_cell.length_b   1.000
_cell.length_c   1.000
_cell.angle_alpha   90.00
_cell.angle_beta   90.00
_cell.angle_gamma   90.00
#
_symmetry.space_group_name_H-M   'P 1'
#
loop_
_entity.id
_entity.type
_entity.pdbx_description
1 polymer ?
#
loop_
_entity_poly.entity_id
_entity_poly.type
_entity_poly.pdbx_seq_one_letter_code
_entity_poly.pdbx_strand_id
1 'polypeptide(L)'
;MPVESLFPRLEPLLPRVQKPIQYVGGELNSTIKDWDAVDVHWALMYPDAYEVGLPNQGLQILYEVLNERPDVLAERTYAVWPDLEALMRERGIGQFTVDAHRPVAAFDLLGISFSTELGYTNMLAALDLAGLPLEAKDRRVDQPIVVAGGHAAFNPEPIADFIDAAVLGDGEEAVLEISDVVGEWIRAGRPGGRDEVLLRLARTESVYVPRFYDVDYLPDGRIRRVVPNRADVPFRVHKRTTMDLDAWPYPKQPLVPLAETVHERASVEIFRGCTRGCRFCQAGMITRPVRERSITGI
;
A
#
# COMPACT_ATOMS: atom_id res chain seq x y z
N MET A 1 -13.98 -14.18 13.38
CA MET A 1 -13.35 -14.23 14.72
C MET A 1 -12.65 -12.91 14.81
N PRO A 2 -12.99 -12.06 15.78
CA PRO A 2 -12.43 -10.72 15.83
C PRO A 2 -10.90 -10.82 15.90
N VAL A 3 -10.22 -10.10 15.03
CA VAL A 3 -8.77 -10.01 15.06
C VAL A 3 -8.35 -9.32 16.35
N GLU A 4 -7.57 -10.02 17.16
CA GLU A 4 -7.12 -9.52 18.46
C GLU A 4 -6.13 -8.35 18.27
N SER A 5 -6.37 -7.27 19.02
CA SER A 5 -5.45 -6.13 19.06
C SER A 5 -4.14 -6.52 19.75
N LEU A 6 -3.02 -6.12 19.18
CA LEU A 6 -1.69 -6.29 19.76
C LEU A 6 -1.38 -5.21 20.82
N PHE A 7 -2.23 -4.19 20.99
CA PHE A 7 -1.98 -3.08 21.89
C PHE A 7 -1.67 -3.49 23.34
N PRO A 8 -2.40 -4.44 23.98
CA PRO A 8 -2.09 -4.86 25.35
C PRO A 8 -0.67 -5.45 25.53
N ARG A 9 -0.09 -5.99 24.46
CA ARG A 9 1.29 -6.51 24.45
C ARG A 9 2.31 -5.45 24.06
N LEU A 10 1.90 -4.50 23.20
CA LEU A 10 2.72 -3.39 22.72
C LEU A 10 2.90 -2.29 23.78
N GLU A 11 1.82 -1.90 24.46
CA GLU A 11 1.76 -0.79 25.42
C GLU A 11 2.86 -0.87 26.50
N PRO A 12 3.15 -2.04 27.12
CA PRO A 12 4.23 -2.15 28.10
C PRO A 12 5.65 -1.90 27.54
N LEU A 13 5.83 -1.94 26.21
CA LEU A 13 7.11 -1.67 25.55
C LEU A 13 7.31 -0.18 25.27
N LEU A 14 6.24 0.59 25.13
CA LEU A 14 6.30 2.00 24.74
C LEU A 14 7.15 2.87 25.68
N PRO A 15 7.13 2.70 27.02
CA PRO A 15 8.02 3.46 27.91
C PRO A 15 9.52 3.18 27.73
N ARG A 16 9.90 2.18 26.92
CA ARG A 16 11.29 1.73 26.73
C ARG A 16 11.91 2.21 25.41
N VAL A 17 11.18 3.00 24.61
CA VAL A 17 11.63 3.46 23.28
C VAL A 17 11.66 5.00 23.21
N GLN A 18 12.35 5.55 22.22
CA GLN A 18 12.63 7.00 22.14
C GLN A 18 11.40 7.84 21.76
N LYS A 19 10.58 7.38 20.80
CA LYS A 19 9.41 8.11 20.28
C LYS A 19 8.11 7.30 20.39
N PRO A 20 7.64 6.97 21.61
CA PRO A 20 6.50 6.08 21.80
C PRO A 20 5.18 6.60 21.21
N ILE A 21 5.01 7.91 21.17
CA ILE A 21 3.78 8.56 20.71
C ILE A 21 3.40 8.19 19.26
N GLN A 22 4.38 7.84 18.43
CA GLN A 22 4.17 7.41 17.04
C GLN A 22 3.46 6.05 16.90
N TYR A 23 3.30 5.31 18.01
CA TYR A 23 2.75 3.96 18.02
C TYR A 23 1.41 3.85 18.78
N VAL A 24 0.95 4.95 19.40
CA VAL A 24 -0.21 4.92 20.32
C VAL A 24 -1.55 4.88 19.58
N GLY A 25 -1.64 5.48 18.38
CA GLY A 25 -2.92 5.61 17.67
C GLY A 25 -3.90 6.60 18.32
N GLY A 26 -5.15 6.61 17.88
CA GLY A 26 -6.21 7.49 18.42
C GLY A 26 -6.24 8.89 17.81
N GLU A 27 -5.74 9.04 16.59
CA GLU A 27 -5.74 10.31 15.85
C GLU A 27 -7.17 10.80 15.57
N LEU A 28 -7.36 12.13 15.55
CA LEU A 28 -8.65 12.67 15.13
C LEU A 28 -8.87 12.32 13.64
N ASN A 29 -10.10 11.89 13.33
CA ASN A 29 -10.53 11.38 12.03
C ASN A 29 -9.99 9.98 11.66
N SER A 30 -9.33 9.27 12.58
CA SER A 30 -9.07 7.84 12.35
C SER A 30 -10.40 7.07 12.29
N THR A 31 -10.58 6.29 11.24
CA THR A 31 -11.74 5.42 11.06
C THR A 31 -11.47 4.07 11.69
N ILE A 32 -12.37 3.64 12.58
CA ILE A 32 -12.38 2.29 13.14
C ILE A 32 -13.69 1.63 12.73
N LYS A 33 -13.59 0.54 11.97
CA LYS A 33 -14.72 -0.33 11.61
C LYS A 33 -14.62 -1.65 12.38
N ASP A 34 -15.79 -2.25 12.61
CA ASP A 34 -15.85 -3.62 13.10
C ASP A 34 -15.29 -4.57 12.03
N TRP A 35 -14.36 -5.43 12.45
CA TRP A 35 -13.63 -6.33 11.58
C TRP A 35 -14.58 -7.33 10.90
N ASP A 36 -15.44 -7.98 11.68
CA ASP A 36 -16.32 -9.02 11.14
C ASP A 36 -17.54 -8.42 10.37
N ALA A 37 -17.65 -7.09 10.27
CA ALA A 37 -18.76 -6.39 9.61
C ALA A 37 -18.46 -5.98 8.14
N VAL A 38 -17.22 -6.17 7.67
CA VAL A 38 -16.80 -5.83 6.31
C VAL A 38 -16.20 -7.04 5.60
N ASP A 39 -16.12 -7.00 4.27
CA ASP A 39 -15.66 -8.13 3.46
C ASP A 39 -14.14 -8.10 3.21
N VAL A 40 -13.55 -6.90 3.07
CA VAL A 40 -12.16 -6.72 2.64
C VAL A 40 -11.39 -5.83 3.60
N HIS A 41 -10.19 -6.28 3.98
CA HIS A 41 -9.33 -5.57 4.94
C HIS A 41 -8.01 -5.16 4.29
N TRP A 42 -7.71 -3.86 4.32
CA TRP A 42 -6.46 -3.26 3.86
C TRP A 42 -5.59 -2.78 5.03
N ALA A 43 -4.32 -3.19 5.04
CA ALA A 43 -3.26 -2.49 5.74
C ALA A 43 -2.50 -1.62 4.72
N LEU A 44 -2.57 -0.29 4.86
CA LEU A 44 -1.88 0.66 4.02
C LEU A 44 -0.58 1.11 4.68
N MET A 45 0.53 0.84 4.02
CA MET A 45 1.86 1.12 4.51
C MET A 45 2.50 2.28 3.76
N TYR A 46 2.98 3.28 4.50
CA TYR A 46 4.11 4.08 4.06
C TYR A 46 5.38 3.46 4.65
N PRO A 47 6.38 3.07 3.84
CA PRO A 47 7.51 2.27 4.30
C PRO A 47 8.60 3.14 4.95
N ASP A 48 8.20 3.96 5.91
CA ASP A 48 9.05 4.81 6.74
C ASP A 48 8.34 5.07 8.08
N ALA A 49 8.99 5.77 8.99
CA ALA A 49 8.43 6.13 10.29
C ALA A 49 7.13 6.94 10.13
N TYR A 50 6.24 6.83 11.11
CA TYR A 50 4.95 7.54 11.18
C TYR A 50 5.09 9.05 10.86
N GLU A 51 6.09 9.71 11.44
CA GLU A 51 6.29 11.16 11.27
C GLU A 51 6.60 11.57 9.83
N VAL A 52 7.15 10.65 9.04
CA VAL A 52 7.44 10.82 7.61
C VAL A 52 6.24 10.43 6.75
N GLY A 53 5.58 9.32 7.11
CA GLY A 53 4.53 8.71 6.31
C GLY A 53 3.16 9.37 6.43
N LEU A 54 2.78 9.87 7.61
CA LEU A 54 1.47 10.46 7.83
C LEU A 54 1.13 11.64 6.90
N PRO A 55 2.04 12.61 6.64
CA PRO A 55 1.74 13.71 5.74
C PRO A 55 1.75 13.30 4.25
N ASN A 56 1.88 12.01 3.92
CA ASN A 56 1.78 11.55 2.55
C ASN A 56 0.34 11.66 2.04
N GLN A 57 0.11 12.63 1.14
CA GLN A 57 -1.22 12.89 0.58
C GLN A 57 -1.81 11.68 -0.16
N GLY A 58 -0.98 10.91 -0.87
CA GLY A 58 -1.46 9.71 -1.57
C GLY A 58 -2.04 8.68 -0.59
N LEU A 59 -1.34 8.41 0.51
CA LEU A 59 -1.81 7.51 1.57
C LEU A 59 -3.13 8.01 2.18
N GLN A 60 -3.26 9.30 2.45
CA GLN A 60 -4.48 9.92 2.99
C GLN A 60 -5.68 9.74 2.05
N ILE A 61 -5.47 9.98 0.75
CA ILE A 61 -6.52 9.79 -0.28
C ILE A 61 -6.95 8.32 -0.32
N LEU A 62 -6.00 7.37 -0.39
CA LEU A 62 -6.31 5.94 -0.44
C LEU A 62 -7.05 5.47 0.83
N TYR A 63 -6.63 5.96 2.00
CA TYR A 63 -7.25 5.67 3.28
C TYR A 63 -8.71 6.14 3.32
N GLU A 64 -9.00 7.37 2.88
CA GLU A 64 -10.37 7.88 2.85
C GLU A 64 -11.22 7.11 1.83
N VAL A 65 -10.76 6.99 0.59
CA VAL A 65 -11.49 6.30 -0.50
C VAL A 65 -11.91 4.89 -0.09
N LEU A 66 -11.01 4.14 0.55
CA LEU A 66 -11.32 2.78 1.02
C LEU A 66 -12.27 2.80 2.22
N ASN A 67 -12.10 3.74 3.15
CA ASN A 67 -12.97 3.81 4.33
C ASN A 67 -14.34 4.44 4.07
N GLU A 68 -14.57 5.12 2.95
CA GLU A 68 -15.91 5.53 2.53
C GLU A 68 -16.78 4.37 2.02
N ARG A 69 -16.15 3.24 1.64
CA ARG A 69 -16.88 2.05 1.24
C ARG A 69 -17.48 1.32 2.46
N PRO A 70 -18.74 0.86 2.39
CA PRO A 70 -19.35 0.13 3.50
C PRO A 70 -18.78 -1.29 3.68
N ASP A 71 -18.20 -1.88 2.63
CA ASP A 71 -17.72 -3.27 2.57
C ASP A 71 -16.20 -3.41 2.74
N VAL A 72 -15.48 -2.32 2.99
CA VAL A 72 -14.01 -2.30 3.11
C VAL A 72 -13.58 -1.61 4.40
N LEU A 73 -12.55 -2.14 5.03
CA LEU A 73 -11.84 -1.51 6.15
C LEU A 73 -10.40 -1.23 5.72
N ALA A 74 -9.92 -0.01 5.93
CA ALA A 74 -8.52 0.33 5.72
C ALA A 74 -7.90 0.92 6.98
N GLU A 75 -6.74 0.38 7.37
CA GLU A 75 -5.92 0.87 8.47
C GLU A 75 -4.51 1.15 7.99
N ARG A 76 -3.76 1.96 8.73
CA ARG A 76 -2.41 2.40 8.35
C ARG A 76 -1.36 1.67 9.16
N THR A 77 -0.23 1.39 8.55
CA THR A 77 0.95 0.84 9.21
C THR A 77 2.21 1.56 8.72
N TYR A 78 3.25 1.58 9.54
CA TYR A 78 4.49 2.31 9.28
C TYR A 78 5.68 1.47 9.69
N ALA A 79 6.87 1.81 9.19
CA ALA A 79 8.09 1.20 9.70
C ALA A 79 8.30 1.62 11.17
N VAL A 80 8.66 0.66 12.02
CA VAL A 80 9.02 0.93 13.41
C VAL A 80 10.51 1.25 13.52
N TRP A 81 10.89 2.06 14.51
CA TRP A 81 12.30 2.34 14.74
C TRP A 81 13.04 1.11 15.29
N PRO A 82 14.37 1.02 15.10
CA PRO A 82 15.15 -0.15 15.53
C PRO A 82 15.04 -0.51 17.01
N ASP A 83 14.79 0.47 17.89
CA ASP A 83 14.62 0.26 19.32
C ASP A 83 13.31 -0.47 19.64
N LEU A 84 12.19 -0.08 19.02
CA LEU A 84 10.92 -0.80 19.14
C LEU A 84 10.97 -2.16 18.41
N GLU A 85 11.55 -2.21 17.20
CA GLU A 85 11.68 -3.45 16.42
C GLU A 85 12.37 -4.55 17.23
N ALA A 86 13.49 -4.22 17.90
CA ALA A 86 14.22 -5.17 18.73
C ALA A 86 13.35 -5.74 19.87
N LEU A 87 12.58 -4.89 20.55
CA LEU A 87 11.67 -5.32 21.63
C LEU A 87 10.50 -6.14 21.11
N MET A 88 9.94 -5.77 19.96
CA MET A 88 8.87 -6.52 19.30
C MET A 88 9.33 -7.94 18.95
N ARG A 89 10.54 -8.07 18.38
CA ARG A 89 11.16 -9.36 18.07
C ARG A 89 11.44 -10.18 19.33
N GLU A 90 12.00 -9.59 20.38
CA GLU A 90 12.23 -10.25 21.68
C GLU A 90 10.92 -10.82 22.26
N ARG A 91 9.80 -10.11 22.07
CA ARG A 91 8.50 -10.46 22.65
C ARG A 91 7.55 -11.18 21.71
N GLY A 92 7.98 -11.48 20.48
CA GLY A 92 7.15 -12.11 19.45
C GLY A 92 5.89 -11.30 19.14
N ILE A 93 6.01 -9.97 19.06
CA ILE A 93 4.95 -9.05 18.63
C ILE A 93 5.22 -8.72 17.17
N GLY A 94 4.24 -8.98 16.30
CA GLY A 94 4.40 -8.71 14.87
C GLY A 94 4.10 -7.27 14.47
N GLN A 95 4.36 -6.94 13.21
CA GLN A 95 3.95 -5.67 12.60
C GLN A 95 2.46 -5.42 12.82
N PHE A 96 2.10 -4.18 13.15
CA PHE A 96 0.74 -3.79 13.54
C PHE A 96 0.26 -2.54 12.81
N THR A 97 -1.04 -2.30 12.79
CA THR A 97 -1.65 -1.06 12.29
C THR A 97 -1.80 -0.02 13.40
N VAL A 98 -1.67 1.27 13.11
CA VAL A 98 -1.76 2.32 14.13
C VAL A 98 -3.19 2.61 14.58
N ASP A 99 -4.18 2.38 13.70
CA ASP A 99 -5.58 2.72 13.95
C ASP A 99 -6.24 1.82 15.02
N ALA A 100 -5.99 0.51 14.99
CA ALA A 100 -6.57 -0.45 15.96
C ALA A 100 -5.56 -1.49 16.50
N HIS A 101 -4.27 -1.34 16.18
CA HIS A 101 -3.18 -2.24 16.58
C HIS A 101 -3.40 -3.69 16.16
N ARG A 102 -4.03 -3.91 15.01
CA ARG A 102 -4.26 -5.25 14.47
C ARG A 102 -2.99 -5.78 13.81
N PRO A 103 -2.69 -7.08 13.91
CA PRO A 103 -1.56 -7.69 13.22
C PRO A 103 -1.71 -7.56 11.71
N VAL A 104 -0.70 -7.04 11.02
CA VAL A 104 -0.72 -6.86 9.56
C VAL A 104 -0.93 -8.18 8.81
N ALA A 105 -0.47 -9.30 9.36
CA ALA A 105 -0.66 -10.62 8.78
C ALA A 105 -2.12 -11.10 8.74
N ALA A 106 -3.05 -10.44 9.45
CA ALA A 106 -4.46 -10.79 9.44
C ALA A 106 -5.26 -10.14 8.30
N PHE A 107 -4.70 -9.14 7.61
CA PHE A 107 -5.38 -8.40 6.54
C PHE A 107 -5.43 -9.20 5.24
N ASP A 108 -6.38 -8.87 4.37
CA ASP A 108 -6.47 -9.47 3.03
C ASP A 108 -5.43 -8.85 2.09
N LEU A 109 -5.12 -7.56 2.27
CA LEU A 109 -4.19 -6.79 1.46
C LEU A 109 -3.21 -5.97 2.31
N LEU A 110 -1.95 -5.93 1.88
CA LEU A 110 -0.93 -5.00 2.35
C LEU A 110 -0.54 -4.09 1.18
N GLY A 111 -1.08 -2.87 1.15
CA GLY A 111 -0.77 -1.88 0.12
C GLY A 111 0.39 -1.00 0.55
N ILE A 112 1.48 -0.96 -0.21
CA ILE A 112 2.71 -0.21 0.15
C ILE A 112 2.94 0.92 -0.85
N SER A 113 2.96 2.15 -0.38
CA SER A 113 3.17 3.35 -1.21
C SER A 113 4.62 3.83 -1.13
N PHE A 114 5.40 3.64 -2.21
CA PHE A 114 6.80 4.03 -2.28
C PHE A 114 6.97 5.42 -2.91
N SER A 115 7.38 6.39 -2.09
CA SER A 115 7.87 7.68 -2.60
C SER A 115 9.30 7.60 -3.14
N THR A 116 10.12 6.71 -2.59
CA THR A 116 11.54 6.52 -2.94
C THR A 116 11.93 5.05 -2.78
N GLU A 117 12.99 4.64 -3.47
CA GLU A 117 13.56 3.29 -3.43
C GLU A 117 14.17 2.95 -2.06
N LEU A 118 14.47 3.95 -1.23
CA LEU A 118 14.97 3.73 0.15
C LEU A 118 13.94 3.00 1.03
N GLY A 119 12.66 3.07 0.67
CA GLY A 119 11.59 2.34 1.38
C GLY A 119 11.60 0.84 1.15
N TYR A 120 12.34 0.31 0.15
CA TYR A 120 12.31 -1.13 -0.17
C TYR A 120 12.82 -1.99 0.98
N THR A 121 13.87 -1.58 1.67
CA THR A 121 14.38 -2.35 2.82
C THR A 121 13.42 -2.32 4.00
N ASN A 122 12.69 -1.21 4.18
CA ASN A 122 11.67 -1.10 5.23
C ASN A 122 10.45 -1.98 4.93
N MET A 123 10.09 -2.16 3.65
CA MET A 123 9.10 -3.18 3.26
C MET A 123 9.58 -4.58 3.71
N LEU A 124 10.83 -4.95 3.41
CA LEU A 124 11.34 -6.27 3.78
C LEU A 124 11.33 -6.48 5.30
N ALA A 125 11.73 -5.45 6.06
CA ALA A 125 11.68 -5.48 7.52
C ALA A 125 10.25 -5.66 8.05
N ALA A 126 9.27 -4.96 7.49
CA ALA A 126 7.88 -5.07 7.91
C ALA A 126 7.24 -6.42 7.53
N LEU A 127 7.58 -6.98 6.36
CA LEU A 127 7.14 -8.33 5.96
C LEU A 127 7.67 -9.37 6.94
N ASP A 128 8.96 -9.32 7.24
CA ASP A 128 9.61 -10.22 8.20
C ASP A 128 9.04 -10.07 9.61
N LEU A 129 8.86 -8.83 10.10
CA LEU A 129 8.27 -8.56 11.40
C LEU A 129 6.80 -8.98 11.48
N ALA A 130 6.05 -8.93 10.36
CA ALA A 130 4.69 -9.46 10.27
C ALA A 130 4.65 -11.01 10.27
N GLY A 131 5.79 -11.69 10.14
CA GLY A 131 5.85 -13.14 9.97
C GLY A 131 5.39 -13.60 8.57
N LEU A 132 5.47 -12.71 7.57
CA LEU A 132 5.15 -13.03 6.19
C LEU A 132 6.42 -13.49 5.45
N PRO A 133 6.33 -14.49 4.55
CA PRO A 133 7.44 -14.82 3.67
C PRO A 133 7.88 -13.59 2.87
N LEU A 134 9.20 -13.39 2.81
CA LEU A 134 9.80 -12.31 2.03
C LEU A 134 9.48 -12.51 0.55
N GLU A 135 9.77 -13.70 0.00
CA GLU A 135 9.49 -14.02 -1.38
C GLU A 135 8.00 -14.30 -1.59
N ALA A 136 7.41 -13.66 -2.60
CA ALA A 136 5.98 -13.75 -2.90
C ALA A 136 5.53 -15.18 -3.24
N LYS A 137 6.42 -15.98 -3.84
CA LYS A 137 6.13 -17.38 -4.22
C LYS A 137 5.84 -18.29 -3.03
N ASP A 138 6.31 -17.93 -1.83
CA ASP A 138 6.17 -18.72 -0.61
C ASP A 138 4.93 -18.34 0.20
N ARG A 139 4.18 -17.31 -0.24
CA ARG A 139 2.97 -16.82 0.45
C ARG A 139 1.78 -17.74 0.21
N ARG A 140 1.07 -18.03 1.30
CA ARG A 140 -0.13 -18.88 1.31
C ARG A 140 -1.38 -18.10 0.90
N VAL A 141 -2.48 -18.84 0.72
CA VAL A 141 -3.79 -18.29 0.35
C VAL A 141 -4.44 -17.46 1.45
N ASP A 142 -4.07 -17.71 2.71
CA ASP A 142 -4.57 -17.03 3.90
C ASP A 142 -3.78 -15.77 4.28
N GLN A 143 -2.68 -15.48 3.57
CA GLN A 143 -1.81 -14.35 3.86
C GLN A 143 -2.10 -13.14 2.95
N PRO A 144 -1.82 -11.91 3.41
CA PRO A 144 -2.12 -10.69 2.67
C PRO A 144 -1.52 -10.71 1.26
N ILE A 145 -2.25 -10.16 0.29
CA ILE A 145 -1.72 -9.82 -1.04
C ILE A 145 -0.90 -8.54 -0.89
N VAL A 146 0.41 -8.60 -1.18
CA VAL A 146 1.31 -7.44 -1.09
C VAL A 146 1.25 -6.67 -2.40
N VAL A 147 0.70 -5.45 -2.33
CA VAL A 147 0.49 -4.58 -3.49
C VAL A 147 1.42 -3.37 -3.39
N ALA A 148 2.33 -3.21 -4.34
CA ALA A 148 3.18 -2.03 -4.44
C ALA A 148 2.50 -0.91 -5.24
N GLY A 149 2.71 0.33 -4.81
CA GLY A 149 2.27 1.53 -5.52
C GLY A 149 3.20 2.71 -5.23
N GLY A 150 2.81 3.89 -5.71
CA GLY A 150 3.61 5.11 -5.57
C GLY A 150 4.68 5.27 -6.65
N HIS A 151 5.33 6.43 -6.67
CA HIS A 151 6.23 6.83 -7.75
C HIS A 151 7.43 5.89 -7.93
N ALA A 152 7.99 5.37 -6.83
CA ALA A 152 9.12 4.45 -6.88
C ALA A 152 8.70 3.00 -7.19
N ALA A 153 7.41 2.68 -7.28
CA ALA A 153 6.94 1.38 -7.79
C ALA A 153 6.67 1.39 -9.31
N PHE A 154 6.87 2.52 -9.99
CA PHE A 154 6.58 2.66 -11.42
C PHE A 154 7.44 1.74 -12.30
N ASN A 155 8.59 1.30 -11.79
CA ASN A 155 9.37 0.18 -12.33
C ASN A 155 9.47 -0.90 -11.23
N PRO A 156 8.56 -1.89 -11.19
CA PRO A 156 8.44 -2.81 -10.07
C PRO A 156 9.49 -3.94 -10.06
N GLU A 157 10.21 -4.15 -11.17
CA GLU A 157 11.16 -5.25 -11.33
C GLU A 157 12.26 -5.36 -10.25
N PRO A 158 12.82 -4.28 -9.70
CA PRO A 158 13.79 -4.38 -8.61
C PRO A 158 13.25 -5.02 -7.32
N ILE A 159 11.92 -5.05 -7.15
CA ILE A 159 11.24 -5.62 -5.98
C ILE A 159 10.25 -6.74 -6.32
N ALA A 160 10.25 -7.20 -7.58
CA ALA A 160 9.29 -8.16 -8.13
C ALA A 160 9.19 -9.46 -7.34
N ASP A 161 10.31 -9.97 -6.84
CA ASP A 161 10.34 -11.21 -6.05
C ASP A 161 9.62 -11.10 -4.69
N PHE A 162 9.43 -9.87 -4.19
CA PHE A 162 8.90 -9.61 -2.85
C PHE A 162 7.45 -9.09 -2.85
N ILE A 163 6.85 -8.86 -4.01
CA ILE A 163 5.48 -8.31 -4.12
C ILE A 163 4.60 -9.24 -4.94
N ASP A 164 3.31 -9.25 -4.65
CA ASP A 164 2.35 -10.04 -5.42
C ASP A 164 1.80 -9.26 -6.61
N ALA A 165 1.67 -7.96 -6.46
CA ALA A 165 1.10 -7.06 -7.46
C ALA A 165 1.72 -5.66 -7.36
N ALA A 166 1.69 -4.92 -8.47
CA ALA A 166 2.06 -3.52 -8.54
C ALA A 166 1.02 -2.71 -9.32
N VAL A 167 0.59 -1.60 -8.75
CA VAL A 167 -0.25 -0.60 -9.42
C VAL A 167 0.64 0.49 -9.99
N LEU A 168 0.55 0.70 -11.31
CA LEU A 168 1.31 1.73 -12.00
C LEU A 168 0.43 2.97 -12.16
N GLY A 169 0.88 4.12 -11.64
CA GLY A 169 0.16 5.39 -11.78
C GLY A 169 -0.72 5.72 -10.59
N ASP A 170 -1.91 6.25 -10.86
CA ASP A 170 -2.83 6.74 -9.83
C ASP A 170 -3.57 5.58 -9.14
N GLY A 171 -3.77 5.69 -7.82
CA GLY A 171 -4.23 4.59 -6.99
C GLY A 171 -5.73 4.60 -6.69
N GLU A 172 -6.38 5.75 -6.84
CA GLU A 172 -7.75 6.01 -6.40
C GLU A 172 -8.77 5.03 -7.00
N GLU A 173 -8.77 4.87 -8.32
CA GLU A 173 -9.60 3.85 -9.00
C GLU A 173 -9.09 2.43 -8.77
N ALA A 174 -7.78 2.25 -8.72
CA ALA A 174 -7.15 0.95 -8.66
C ALA A 174 -7.48 0.22 -7.35
N VAL A 175 -7.47 0.91 -6.21
CA VAL A 175 -7.80 0.30 -4.92
C VAL A 175 -9.26 -0.12 -4.83
N LEU A 176 -10.17 0.57 -5.51
CA LEU A 176 -11.58 0.16 -5.61
C LEU A 176 -11.73 -1.12 -6.43
N GLU A 177 -11.13 -1.16 -7.62
CA GLU A 177 -11.16 -2.34 -8.50
C GLU A 177 -10.52 -3.56 -7.84
N ILE A 178 -9.38 -3.39 -7.16
CA ILE A 178 -8.72 -4.45 -6.39
C ILE A 178 -9.64 -4.93 -5.26
N SER A 179 -10.30 -4.02 -4.54
CA SER A 179 -11.23 -4.38 -3.47
C SER A 179 -12.42 -5.18 -4.01
N ASP A 180 -12.97 -4.82 -5.16
CA ASP A 180 -14.06 -5.56 -5.79
C ASP A 180 -13.62 -6.99 -6.16
N VAL A 181 -12.48 -7.13 -6.85
CA VAL A 181 -11.93 -8.44 -7.27
C VAL A 181 -11.64 -9.34 -6.06
N VAL A 182 -10.99 -8.78 -5.02
CA VAL A 182 -10.64 -9.54 -3.82
C VAL A 182 -11.88 -9.90 -3.01
N GLY A 183 -12.81 -8.96 -2.83
CA GLY A 183 -14.07 -9.20 -2.13
C GLY A 183 -14.91 -10.28 -2.80
N GLU A 184 -15.04 -10.25 -4.13
CA GLU A 184 -15.72 -11.32 -4.88
C GLU A 184 -15.04 -12.68 -4.69
N TRP A 185 -13.71 -12.72 -4.73
CA TRP A 185 -12.95 -13.94 -4.53
C TRP A 185 -13.10 -14.50 -3.10
N ILE A 186 -13.07 -13.64 -2.07
CA ILE A 186 -13.30 -14.03 -0.67
C ILE A 186 -14.72 -14.57 -0.49
N ARG A 187 -15.75 -13.84 -0.96
CA ARG A 187 -17.16 -14.27 -0.86
C ARG A 187 -17.44 -15.58 -1.59
N ALA A 188 -16.73 -15.86 -2.67
CA ALA A 188 -16.81 -17.12 -3.41
C ALA A 188 -16.08 -18.30 -2.72
N GLY A 189 -15.48 -18.09 -1.54
CA GLY A 189 -14.73 -19.13 -0.82
C GLY A 189 -13.30 -19.33 -1.32
N ARG A 190 -12.69 -18.28 -1.88
CA ARG A 190 -11.30 -18.27 -2.39
C ARG A 190 -11.02 -19.36 -3.45
N PRO A 191 -11.84 -19.47 -4.51
CA PRO A 191 -11.65 -20.47 -5.55
C PRO A 191 -10.28 -20.32 -6.22
N GLY A 192 -9.69 -21.45 -6.62
CA GLY A 192 -8.37 -21.52 -7.27
C GLY A 192 -7.21 -20.96 -6.45
N GLY A 193 -7.45 -20.59 -5.19
CA GLY A 193 -6.46 -20.04 -4.28
C GLY A 193 -5.87 -18.71 -4.75
N ARG A 194 -4.66 -18.41 -4.24
CA ARG A 194 -3.95 -17.14 -4.49
C ARG A 194 -3.68 -16.90 -5.97
N ASP A 195 -3.39 -17.97 -6.72
CA ASP A 195 -3.06 -17.86 -8.14
C ASP A 195 -4.24 -17.31 -8.97
N GLU A 196 -5.47 -17.72 -8.64
CA GLU A 196 -6.67 -17.26 -9.32
C GLU A 196 -6.97 -15.78 -9.07
N VAL A 197 -6.90 -15.31 -7.83
CA VAL A 197 -7.14 -13.88 -7.53
C VAL A 197 -6.09 -12.99 -8.18
N LEU A 198 -4.82 -13.40 -8.18
CA LEU A 198 -3.78 -12.67 -8.89
C LEU A 198 -4.04 -12.64 -10.40
N LEU A 199 -4.55 -13.72 -10.98
CA LEU A 199 -4.92 -13.76 -12.39
C LEU A 199 -6.09 -12.84 -12.71
N ARG A 200 -7.09 -12.76 -11.83
CA ARG A 200 -8.20 -11.80 -11.96
C ARG A 200 -7.69 -10.37 -11.93
N LEU A 201 -6.74 -10.05 -11.05
CA LEU A 201 -6.10 -8.73 -10.99
C LEU A 201 -5.30 -8.42 -12.26
N ALA A 202 -4.49 -9.36 -12.76
CA ALA A 202 -3.71 -9.17 -13.98
C ALA A 202 -4.59 -8.88 -15.21
N ARG A 203 -5.80 -9.47 -15.26
CA ARG A 203 -6.77 -9.28 -16.35
C ARG A 203 -7.43 -7.89 -16.35
N THR A 204 -7.28 -7.08 -15.30
CA THR A 204 -7.77 -5.69 -15.31
C THR A 204 -6.86 -4.76 -16.14
N GLU A 205 -5.75 -5.28 -16.66
CA GLU A 205 -4.73 -4.56 -17.44
C GLU A 205 -4.05 -3.39 -16.72
N SER A 206 -4.38 -3.22 -15.44
CA SER A 206 -4.00 -2.08 -14.60
C SER A 206 -3.09 -2.48 -13.44
N VAL A 207 -2.98 -3.79 -13.20
CA VAL A 207 -2.18 -4.38 -12.15
C VAL A 207 -1.12 -5.26 -12.80
N TYR A 208 0.14 -4.93 -12.54
CA TYR A 208 1.26 -5.79 -12.92
C TYR A 208 1.45 -6.87 -11.85
N VAL A 209 1.43 -8.14 -12.26
CA VAL A 209 1.60 -9.29 -11.35
C VAL A 209 2.90 -10.00 -11.72
N PRO A 210 4.01 -9.79 -10.98
CA PRO A 210 5.33 -10.22 -11.42
C PRO A 210 5.45 -11.70 -11.76
N ARG A 211 4.80 -12.58 -10.98
CA ARG A 211 4.86 -14.03 -11.19
C ARG A 211 4.34 -14.49 -12.56
N PHE A 212 3.58 -13.66 -13.27
CA PHE A 212 3.05 -13.96 -14.59
C PHE A 212 3.91 -13.45 -15.74
N TYR A 213 5.13 -12.99 -15.46
CA TYR A 213 6.09 -12.54 -16.46
C TYR A 213 7.42 -13.25 -16.28
N ASP A 214 8.00 -13.65 -17.40
CA ASP A 214 9.37 -14.13 -17.49
C ASP A 214 10.30 -12.97 -17.87
N VAL A 215 11.39 -12.82 -17.13
CA VAL A 215 12.35 -11.72 -17.30
C VAL A 215 13.66 -12.28 -17.83
N ASP A 216 14.00 -11.90 -19.07
CA ASP A 216 15.30 -12.24 -19.64
C ASP A 216 16.30 -11.11 -19.36
N TYR A 217 17.52 -11.47 -18.98
CA TYR A 217 18.60 -10.53 -18.75
C TYR A 217 19.68 -10.62 -19.84
N LEU A 218 20.32 -9.48 -20.11
CA LEU A 218 21.56 -9.41 -20.88
C LEU A 218 22.74 -9.92 -20.02
N PRO A 219 23.89 -10.28 -20.63
CA PRO A 219 25.07 -10.70 -19.88
C PRO A 219 25.60 -9.68 -18.87
N ASP A 220 25.24 -8.40 -19.03
CA ASP A 220 25.61 -7.30 -18.11
C ASP A 220 24.59 -7.07 -16.98
N GLY A 221 23.57 -7.91 -16.86
CA GLY A 221 22.54 -7.84 -15.82
C GLY A 221 21.40 -6.86 -16.10
N ARG A 222 21.39 -6.16 -17.25
CA ARG A 222 20.23 -5.34 -17.63
C ARG A 222 19.10 -6.22 -18.14
N ILE A 223 17.85 -5.80 -17.88
CA ILE A 223 16.67 -6.47 -18.42
C ILE A 223 16.67 -6.34 -19.95
N ARG A 224 16.62 -7.47 -20.63
CA ARG A 224 16.47 -7.58 -22.09
C ARG A 224 15.00 -7.47 -22.49
N ARG A 225 14.13 -8.23 -21.84
CA ARG A 225 12.67 -8.21 -22.06
C ARG A 225 11.93 -8.78 -20.86
N VAL A 226 10.69 -8.35 -20.69
CA VAL A 226 9.70 -8.89 -19.76
C VAL A 226 8.54 -9.39 -20.62
N VAL A 227 8.17 -10.67 -20.51
CA VAL A 227 7.15 -11.28 -21.37
C VAL A 227 6.18 -12.10 -20.54
N PRO A 228 4.85 -11.97 -20.77
CA PRO A 228 3.88 -12.75 -20.02
C PRO A 228 4.08 -14.25 -20.25
N ASN A 229 4.01 -15.04 -19.17
CA ASN A 229 4.10 -16.49 -19.20
C ASN A 229 2.73 -17.20 -19.21
N ARG A 230 1.66 -16.40 -19.33
CA ARG A 230 0.26 -16.85 -19.48
C ARG A 230 -0.39 -16.15 -20.67
N ALA A 231 -1.32 -16.86 -21.32
CA ALA A 231 -1.99 -16.36 -22.54
C ALA A 231 -3.00 -15.23 -22.25
N ASP A 232 -3.55 -15.19 -21.05
CA ASP A 232 -4.57 -14.25 -20.59
C ASP A 232 -4.02 -13.09 -19.74
N VAL A 233 -2.69 -12.92 -19.76
CA VAL A 233 -1.99 -11.83 -19.08
C VAL A 233 -1.47 -10.84 -20.14
N PRO A 234 -1.71 -9.53 -19.98
CA PRO A 234 -1.39 -8.55 -21.00
C PRO A 234 0.12 -8.38 -21.17
N PHE A 235 0.58 -8.21 -22.41
CA PHE A 235 1.99 -7.94 -22.70
C PHE A 235 2.43 -6.56 -22.19
N ARG A 236 1.52 -5.58 -22.17
CA ARG A 236 1.75 -4.24 -21.63
C ARG A 236 0.70 -3.94 -20.57
N VAL A 237 1.15 -3.67 -19.36
CA VAL A 237 0.29 -3.18 -18.28
C VAL A 237 0.16 -1.67 -18.43
N HIS A 238 -1.07 -1.19 -18.47
CA HIS A 238 -1.36 0.22 -18.60
C HIS A 238 -1.29 0.89 -17.23
N LYS A 239 -0.65 2.05 -17.17
CA LYS A 239 -0.72 2.87 -15.97
C LYS A 239 -2.15 3.41 -15.81
N ARG A 240 -2.66 3.40 -14.59
CA ARG A 240 -3.88 4.13 -14.22
C ARG A 240 -3.59 5.62 -14.20
N THR A 241 -4.50 6.38 -14.80
CA THR A 241 -4.41 7.83 -14.85
C THR A 241 -5.79 8.41 -14.59
N THR A 242 -5.99 8.98 -13.41
CA THR A 242 -7.22 9.67 -13.03
C THR A 242 -7.31 10.96 -13.84
N MET A 243 -8.15 10.96 -14.87
CA MET A 243 -8.27 12.07 -15.82
C MET A 243 -9.07 13.23 -15.26
N ASP A 244 -10.12 12.93 -14.49
CA ASP A 244 -10.93 13.90 -13.78
C ASP A 244 -10.57 13.89 -12.29
N LEU A 245 -9.78 14.88 -11.85
CA LEU A 245 -9.39 14.98 -10.44
C LEU A 245 -10.56 15.45 -9.55
N ASP A 246 -11.56 16.14 -10.10
CA ASP A 246 -12.69 16.65 -9.32
C ASP A 246 -13.65 15.53 -8.89
N ALA A 247 -13.67 14.41 -9.63
CA ALA A 247 -14.36 13.19 -9.22
C ALA A 247 -13.77 12.56 -7.94
N TRP A 248 -12.57 12.98 -7.55
CA TRP A 248 -11.82 12.49 -6.39
C TRP A 248 -11.50 13.65 -5.46
N PRO A 249 -12.48 14.07 -4.63
CA PRO A 249 -12.31 15.20 -3.73
C PRO A 249 -11.18 14.96 -2.74
N TYR A 250 -10.67 16.04 -2.16
CA TYR A 250 -9.73 15.93 -1.05
C TYR A 250 -10.32 15.14 0.10
N PRO A 251 -9.45 14.54 0.93
CA PRO A 251 -9.87 13.98 2.19
C PRO A 251 -10.77 14.96 2.96
N LYS A 252 -12.06 14.62 3.09
CA LYS A 252 -13.07 15.42 3.80
C LYS A 252 -12.74 15.51 5.28
N GLN A 253 -12.13 14.46 5.81
CA GLN A 253 -11.72 14.35 7.20
C GLN A 253 -10.24 13.97 7.27
N PRO A 254 -9.32 14.90 6.95
CA PRO A 254 -7.89 14.61 6.96
C PRO A 254 -7.46 14.20 8.37
N LEU A 255 -6.60 13.19 8.46
CA LEU A 255 -6.09 12.70 9.73
C LEU A 255 -5.30 13.81 10.44
N VAL A 256 -5.63 14.06 11.71
CA VAL A 256 -4.87 15.01 12.53
C VAL A 256 -3.93 14.24 13.44
N PRO A 257 -2.60 14.39 13.24
CA PRO A 257 -1.62 13.61 13.97
C PRO A 257 -1.59 13.97 15.46
N LEU A 258 -1.34 12.98 16.30
CA LEU A 258 -1.05 13.19 17.73
C LEU A 258 0.43 13.47 18.03
N ALA A 259 1.32 13.06 17.12
CA ALA A 259 2.75 13.28 17.21
C ALA A 259 3.20 14.31 16.16
N GLU A 260 4.31 14.99 16.43
CA GLU A 260 4.98 15.86 15.45
C GLU A 260 5.28 15.07 14.17
N THR A 261 5.02 15.71 13.02
CA THR A 261 5.32 15.14 11.70
C THR A 261 6.34 16.00 10.98
N VAL A 262 7.08 15.43 10.03
CA VAL A 262 8.11 16.15 9.26
C VAL A 262 7.49 17.33 8.47
N HIS A 263 6.21 17.24 8.13
CA HIS A 263 5.48 18.27 7.41
C HIS A 263 4.18 18.63 8.12
N GLU A 264 4.22 19.62 9.00
CA GLU A 264 3.05 20.18 9.69
C GLU A 264 2.31 21.20 8.81
N ARG A 265 1.76 20.74 7.68
CA ARG A 265 1.02 21.57 6.73
C ARG A 265 -0.17 20.82 6.14
N ALA A 266 -1.21 21.56 5.79
CA ALA A 266 -2.24 21.05 4.89
C ALA A 266 -1.69 21.07 3.44
N SER A 267 -1.80 19.94 2.73
CA SER A 267 -1.40 19.82 1.34
C SER A 267 -2.62 19.84 0.43
N VAL A 268 -2.60 20.75 -0.54
CA VAL A 268 -3.66 20.94 -1.55
C VAL A 268 -3.03 20.75 -2.94
N GLU A 269 -3.34 19.64 -3.60
CA GLU A 269 -3.02 19.30 -4.99
C GLU A 269 -3.94 20.01 -6.01
N ILE A 270 -3.58 21.22 -6.43
CA ILE A 270 -4.33 21.97 -7.44
C ILE A 270 -4.27 21.36 -8.86
N PHE A 271 -3.23 20.56 -9.16
CA PHE A 271 -3.08 19.83 -10.41
C PHE A 271 -2.12 18.65 -10.21
N ARG A 272 -2.23 17.63 -11.07
CA ARG A 272 -1.31 16.49 -11.14
C ARG A 272 -0.68 16.43 -12.54
N GLY A 273 0.63 16.25 -12.61
CA GLY A 273 1.38 16.24 -13.88
C GLY A 273 2.27 17.46 -14.09
N CYS A 274 3.15 17.42 -15.10
CA CYS A 274 3.94 18.59 -15.50
C CYS A 274 4.10 18.69 -17.03
N THR A 275 3.91 19.89 -17.60
CA THR A 275 4.07 20.16 -19.04
C THR A 275 5.53 20.23 -19.49
N ARG A 276 6.49 20.43 -18.58
CA ARG A 276 7.90 20.76 -18.93
C ARG A 276 8.71 19.61 -19.52
N GLY A 277 8.46 18.37 -19.09
CA GLY A 277 9.12 17.19 -19.68
C GLY A 277 10.64 17.09 -19.52
N CYS A 278 11.19 17.62 -18.43
CA CYS A 278 12.61 17.58 -18.15
C CYS A 278 13.14 16.12 -18.18
N ARG A 279 14.21 15.86 -18.95
CA ARG A 279 14.76 14.50 -19.16
C ARG A 279 15.26 13.81 -17.89
N PHE A 280 15.56 14.59 -16.84
CA PHE A 280 16.02 14.10 -15.55
C PHE A 280 14.89 13.90 -14.52
N CYS A 281 13.68 14.39 -14.81
CA CYS A 281 12.58 14.43 -13.84
C CYS A 281 11.65 13.24 -14.06
N GLN A 282 11.71 12.27 -13.16
CA GLN A 282 10.81 11.10 -13.18
C GLN A 282 9.35 11.53 -13.09
N ALA A 283 9.01 12.39 -12.13
CA ALA A 283 7.65 12.92 -11.95
C ALA A 283 7.11 13.51 -13.27
N GLY A 284 7.93 14.28 -13.98
CA GLY A 284 7.59 14.88 -15.28
C GLY A 284 7.29 13.89 -16.41
N MET A 285 7.59 12.60 -16.23
CA MET A 285 7.30 11.53 -17.18
C MET A 285 6.16 10.63 -16.72
N ILE A 286 6.18 10.18 -15.46
CA ILE A 286 5.23 9.17 -14.96
C ILE A 286 3.84 9.76 -14.69
N THR A 287 3.74 11.04 -14.32
CA THR A 287 2.48 11.70 -13.94
C THR A 287 1.72 12.35 -15.11
N ARG A 288 2.21 12.21 -16.35
CA ARG A 288 1.56 12.80 -17.54
C ARG A 288 0.23 12.10 -17.89
N PRO A 289 -0.74 12.80 -18.52
CA PRO A 289 -0.75 14.23 -18.86
C PRO A 289 -0.96 15.13 -17.64
N VAL A 290 -0.90 16.47 -17.82
CA VAL A 290 -1.33 17.41 -16.78
C VAL A 290 -2.84 17.40 -16.67
N ARG A 291 -3.36 17.35 -15.44
CA ARG A 291 -4.77 17.47 -15.11
C ARG A 291 -4.92 18.43 -13.95
N GLU A 292 -5.88 19.34 -14.03
CA GLU A 292 -6.08 20.41 -13.08
C GLU A 292 -7.42 20.19 -12.37
N ARG A 293 -7.51 20.60 -11.11
CA ARG A 293 -8.80 20.67 -10.40
C ARG A 293 -9.53 21.95 -10.75
N SER A 294 -10.85 21.93 -10.75
CA SER A 294 -11.64 23.16 -10.86
C SER A 294 -11.56 23.99 -9.58
N ILE A 295 -11.98 25.26 -9.65
CA ILE A 295 -12.11 26.13 -8.47
C ILE A 295 -13.02 25.51 -7.40
N THR A 296 -14.04 24.74 -7.82
CA THR A 296 -14.96 24.05 -6.91
C THR A 296 -14.44 22.71 -6.40
N GLY A 297 -13.43 22.14 -7.06
CA GLY A 297 -12.77 20.88 -6.66
C GLY A 297 -11.56 21.09 -5.75
N ILE A 298 -11.19 22.35 -5.47
CA ILE A 298 -10.14 22.77 -4.53
C ILE A 298 -10.75 23.12 -3.17
#